data_AF-A0A8T5GSC6-F1
#
_entry.id   AF-A0A8T5GSC6-F1
#
_cell.length_a   1.000
_cell.length_b   1.000
_cell.length_c   1.000
_cell.angle_alpha   90.00
_cell.angle_beta   90.00
_cell.angle_gamma   90.00
#
_symmetry.space_group_name_H-M   'P 1'
#
loop_
_entity.id
_entity.type
_entity.pdbx_description
1 polymer ?
#
loop_
_entity_poly.entity_id
_entity_poly.type
_entity_poly.pdbx_seq_one_letter_code
_entity_poly.pdbx_strand_id
1 'polypeptide(L)'
;MTPRLQRQVSNHEPHIPLSMDEASVNVESRTSSQDKRWTIMAALLGTNTAFMLFQGIEQERNFSAVREVALTIIAAAIPFQGIYFLIYTYVMEHNGTLSESHLLRLAKASALCQVAAYGSLIGVALMWYNISNYVGVFFVLATGASVILIRTAMRPDPK
;
A
#
# COMPACT_ATOMS: atom_id res chain seq x y z
N MET A 1 -57.22 0.82 -37.82
CA MET A 1 -56.05 0.60 -38.69
C MET A 1 -55.09 1.79 -38.54
N THR A 2 -54.13 1.68 -37.64
CA THR A 2 -52.81 2.35 -37.71
C THR A 2 -51.96 1.67 -38.82
N PRO A 3 -50.73 2.12 -39.15
CA PRO A 3 -50.16 3.48 -39.30
C PRO A 3 -49.18 3.57 -40.51
N ARG A 4 -48.54 4.74 -40.73
CA ARG A 4 -47.18 5.03 -41.29
C ARG A 4 -47.20 6.47 -41.84
N LEU A 5 -46.29 7.40 -41.61
CA LEU A 5 -44.88 7.33 -41.24
C LEU A 5 -44.44 8.63 -40.53
N GLN A 6 -43.59 8.45 -39.53
CA GLN A 6 -42.86 9.44 -38.77
C GLN A 6 -42.04 10.40 -39.65
N ARG A 7 -42.07 11.70 -39.33
CA ARG A 7 -40.92 12.59 -39.56
C ARG A 7 -40.32 12.90 -38.19
N GLN A 8 -39.42 12.02 -37.73
CA GLN A 8 -38.55 12.28 -36.60
C GLN A 8 -37.58 13.40 -36.98
N VAL A 9 -37.71 14.56 -36.34
CA VAL A 9 -36.59 15.48 -36.18
C VAL A 9 -35.82 14.95 -34.97
N SER A 10 -34.85 14.08 -35.25
CA SER A 10 -33.84 13.63 -34.30
C SER A 10 -32.93 14.81 -34.01
N ASN A 11 -33.07 15.44 -32.84
CA ASN A 11 -32.04 16.28 -32.27
C ASN A 11 -30.86 15.36 -31.94
N HIS A 12 -29.90 15.30 -32.86
CA HIS A 12 -28.62 14.67 -32.66
C HIS A 12 -27.77 15.60 -31.77
N GLU A 13 -28.02 15.54 -30.47
CA GLU A 13 -27.06 16.04 -29.49
C GLU A 13 -25.84 15.10 -29.58
N PRO A 14 -24.63 15.60 -29.83
CA PRO A 14 -23.46 14.75 -29.95
C PRO A 14 -23.18 14.14 -28.58
N HIS A 15 -23.51 12.85 -28.43
CA HIS A 15 -22.89 12.01 -27.41
C HIS A 15 -21.39 12.06 -27.67
N ILE A 16 -20.68 12.88 -26.91
CA ILE A 16 -19.23 12.86 -26.83
C ILE A 16 -18.87 11.42 -26.43
N PRO A 17 -18.26 10.61 -27.31
CA PRO A 17 -17.76 9.32 -26.89
C PRO A 17 -16.60 9.62 -25.94
N LEU A 18 -16.78 9.33 -24.64
CA LEU A 18 -15.66 9.20 -23.70
C LEU A 18 -14.66 8.25 -24.37
N SER A 19 -13.52 8.79 -24.79
CA SER A 19 -12.50 8.06 -25.53
C SER A 19 -12.04 6.86 -24.70
N MET A 20 -11.95 5.69 -25.34
CA MET A 20 -11.40 4.46 -24.74
C MET A 20 -10.00 4.67 -24.13
N ASP A 21 -9.29 5.72 -24.58
CA ASP A 21 -7.98 6.12 -24.08
C ASP A 21 -8.02 6.72 -22.65
N GLU A 22 -9.00 7.57 -22.32
CA GLU A 22 -9.11 8.14 -20.97
C GLU A 22 -9.46 7.06 -19.94
N ALA A 23 -10.37 6.16 -20.31
CA ALA A 23 -10.76 5.05 -19.44
C ALA A 23 -9.64 4.01 -19.27
N SER A 24 -8.90 3.67 -20.33
CA SER A 24 -7.79 2.71 -20.25
C SER A 24 -6.58 3.26 -19.48
N VAL A 25 -6.22 4.53 -19.68
CA VAL A 25 -5.12 5.20 -18.94
C VAL A 25 -5.44 5.30 -17.44
N ASN A 26 -6.72 5.55 -17.09
CA ASN A 26 -7.15 5.58 -15.70
C ASN A 26 -7.15 4.19 -15.03
N VAL A 27 -7.41 3.12 -15.78
CA VAL A 27 -7.36 1.74 -15.25
C VAL A 27 -5.91 1.31 -15.02
N GLU A 28 -5.02 1.53 -16.00
CA GLU A 28 -3.61 1.13 -15.93
C GLU A 28 -2.84 1.89 -14.83
N SER A 29 -3.14 3.17 -14.63
CA SER A 29 -2.53 3.97 -13.55
C SER A 29 -2.99 3.52 -12.17
N ARG A 30 -4.26 3.12 -12.02
CA ARG A 30 -4.81 2.57 -10.76
C ARG A 30 -4.19 1.22 -10.43
N THR A 31 -4.14 0.28 -11.38
CA THR A 31 -3.52 -1.04 -11.20
C THR A 31 -2.03 -0.90 -10.87
N SER A 32 -1.29 -0.10 -11.65
CA SER A 32 0.14 0.18 -11.41
C SER A 32 0.42 0.75 -10.01
N SER A 33 -0.42 1.68 -9.54
CA SER A 33 -0.27 2.26 -8.21
C SER A 33 -0.58 1.25 -7.09
N GLN A 34 -1.52 0.32 -7.34
CA GLN A 34 -1.87 -0.77 -6.42
C GLN A 34 -0.74 -1.79 -6.33
N ASP A 35 -0.19 -2.21 -7.46
CA ASP A 35 0.89 -3.20 -7.55
C ASP A 35 2.16 -2.72 -6.83
N LYS A 36 2.53 -1.44 -7.00
CA LYS A 36 3.65 -0.84 -6.28
C LYS A 36 3.47 -0.91 -4.76
N ARG A 37 2.27 -0.59 -4.26
CA ARG A 37 1.95 -0.67 -2.83
C ARG A 37 1.97 -2.10 -2.32
N TRP A 38 1.46 -3.03 -3.12
CA TRP A 38 1.43 -4.45 -2.79
C TRP A 38 2.84 -5.04 -2.67
N THR A 39 3.73 -4.77 -3.63
CA THR A 39 5.12 -5.24 -3.57
C THR A 39 5.84 -4.74 -2.31
N ILE A 40 5.62 -3.47 -1.92
CA ILE A 40 6.20 -2.91 -0.69
C ILE A 40 5.69 -3.66 0.54
N MET A 41 4.39 -3.95 0.62
CA MET A 41 3.82 -4.67 1.75
C MET A 41 4.28 -6.13 1.82
N ALA A 42 4.41 -6.81 0.68
CA ALA A 42 4.94 -8.16 0.62
C ALA A 42 6.41 -8.21 1.11
N ALA A 43 7.24 -7.26 0.68
CA ALA A 43 8.62 -7.13 1.14
C ALA A 43 8.69 -6.86 2.65
N LEU A 44 7.79 -6.01 3.17
CA LEU A 44 7.73 -5.69 4.59
C LEU A 44 7.29 -6.89 5.44
N LEU A 45 6.27 -7.63 4.99
CA LEU A 45 5.82 -8.87 5.63
C LEU A 45 6.93 -9.93 5.65
N GLY A 46 7.63 -10.11 4.53
CA GLY A 46 8.77 -11.05 4.44
C GLY A 46 9.89 -10.66 5.41
N THR A 47 10.22 -9.38 5.48
CA THR A 47 11.23 -8.84 6.40
C THR A 47 10.83 -9.06 7.85
N ASN A 48 9.62 -8.67 8.24
CA ASN A 48 9.08 -8.87 9.58
C ASN A 48 9.07 -10.34 10.00
N THR A 49 8.69 -11.24 9.10
CA THR A 49 8.69 -12.69 9.35
C THR A 49 10.11 -13.21 9.56
N ALA A 50 11.07 -12.77 8.74
CA ALA A 50 12.48 -13.14 8.91
C ALA A 50 13.04 -12.64 10.26
N PHE A 51 12.74 -11.40 10.64
CA PHE A 51 13.11 -10.86 11.95
C PHE A 51 12.51 -11.70 13.09
N MET A 52 11.22 -12.05 13.02
CA MET A 52 10.58 -12.92 14.02
C MET A 52 11.28 -14.27 14.16
N LEU A 53 11.66 -14.90 13.04
CA LEU A 53 12.32 -16.21 13.05
C LEU A 53 13.74 -16.11 13.63
N PHE A 54 14.61 -15.28 13.04
CA PHE A 54 16.01 -15.26 13.43
C PHE A 54 16.24 -14.55 14.76
N GLN A 55 15.59 -13.41 14.98
CA GLN A 55 15.75 -12.69 16.24
C GLN A 55 14.93 -13.31 17.37
N GLY A 56 13.88 -14.06 17.08
CA GLY A 56 13.16 -14.86 18.08
C GLY A 56 14.05 -15.96 18.66
N ILE A 57 14.75 -16.72 17.81
CA ILE A 57 15.72 -17.73 18.26
C ILE A 57 16.84 -17.08 19.09
N GLU A 58 17.38 -15.96 18.61
CA GLU A 58 18.44 -15.26 19.36
C GLU A 58 17.95 -14.62 20.65
N GLN A 59 16.67 -14.24 20.75
CA GLN A 59 16.06 -13.76 22.00
C GLN A 59 15.97 -14.87 23.05
N GLU A 60 15.64 -16.10 22.62
CA GLU A 60 15.59 -17.26 23.50
C GLU A 60 17.00 -17.63 24.03
N ARG A 61 18.03 -17.47 23.18
CA ARG A 61 19.42 -17.73 23.56
C ARG A 61 20.02 -16.63 24.43
N ASN A 62 19.78 -15.37 24.09
CA ASN A 62 20.33 -14.19 24.75
C ASN A 62 19.26 -13.10 24.85
N PHE A 63 18.65 -13.01 26.03
CA PHE A 63 17.58 -12.06 26.30
C PHE A 63 18.06 -10.59 26.17
N SER A 64 17.34 -9.80 25.36
CA SER A 64 17.42 -8.34 25.36
C SER A 64 16.02 -7.73 25.42
N ALA A 65 15.79 -6.83 26.37
CA ALA A 65 14.51 -6.14 26.50
C ALA A 65 14.16 -5.31 25.25
N VAL A 66 15.15 -4.71 24.58
CA VAL A 66 14.93 -3.93 23.35
C VAL A 66 14.47 -4.83 22.22
N ARG A 67 15.06 -6.02 22.10
CA ARG A 67 14.69 -7.02 21.10
C ARG A 67 13.29 -7.56 21.35
N GLU A 68 12.91 -7.81 22.60
CA GLU A 68 11.56 -8.24 22.96
C GLU A 68 10.51 -7.22 22.51
N VAL A 69 10.68 -5.94 22.88
CA VAL A 69 9.75 -4.88 22.49
C VAL A 69 9.67 -4.75 20.97
N ALA A 70 10.81 -4.81 20.28
CA ALA A 70 10.85 -4.76 18.82
C ALA A 70 10.11 -5.94 18.17
N LEU A 71 10.32 -7.16 18.67
CA LEU A 71 9.61 -8.36 18.21
C LEU A 71 8.11 -8.30 18.51
N THR A 72 7.70 -7.77 19.67
CA THR A 72 6.28 -7.59 20.00
C THR A 72 5.59 -6.64 19.02
N ILE A 73 6.23 -5.52 18.68
CA ILE A 73 5.71 -4.57 17.67
C ILE A 73 5.55 -5.27 16.31
N ILE A 74 6.57 -6.02 15.89
CA ILE A 74 6.55 -6.76 14.62
C ILE A 74 5.44 -7.83 14.63
N ALA A 75 5.35 -8.63 15.70
CA ALA A 75 4.34 -9.67 15.86
C ALA A 75 2.91 -9.11 15.81
N ALA A 76 2.68 -7.95 16.42
CA ALA A 76 1.38 -7.28 16.38
C ALA A 76 1.02 -6.77 14.97
N ALA A 77 2.02 -6.41 14.14
CA ALA A 77 1.78 -5.87 12.80
C ALA A 77 1.56 -6.93 11.71
N ILE A 78 2.15 -8.12 11.85
CA ILE A 78 2.02 -9.24 10.90
C ILE A 78 0.55 -9.60 10.55
N PRO A 79 -0.39 -9.75 11.51
CA PRO A 79 -1.77 -10.07 11.16
C PRO A 79 -2.43 -8.98 10.30
N PHE A 80 -2.15 -7.69 10.57
CA PHE A 80 -2.66 -6.60 9.74
C PHE A 80 -2.08 -6.62 8.32
N GLN A 81 -0.81 -6.99 8.17
CA GLN A 81 -0.17 -7.17 6.86
C GLN A 81 -0.80 -8.33 6.08
N GLY A 82 -1.12 -9.44 6.76
CA GLY A 82 -1.85 -10.56 6.16
C GLY A 82 -3.25 -10.16 5.70
N ILE A 83 -4.02 -9.46 6.54
CA ILE A 83 -5.36 -8.96 6.18
C ILE A 83 -5.29 -7.97 5.01
N TYR A 84 -4.29 -7.09 4.97
CA TYR A 84 -4.07 -6.21 3.82
C TYR A 84 -3.90 -7.02 2.52
N PHE A 85 -3.09 -8.08 2.57
CA PHE A 85 -2.88 -8.96 1.41
C PHE A 85 -4.17 -9.68 0.99
N LEU A 86 -4.94 -10.19 1.95
CA LEU A 86 -6.25 -10.82 1.69
C LEU A 86 -7.24 -9.85 1.05
N ILE A 87 -7.36 -8.63 1.57
CA ILE A 87 -8.22 -7.58 0.99
C ILE A 87 -7.77 -7.26 -0.44
N TYR A 88 -6.46 -7.12 -0.65
CA TYR A 88 -5.88 -6.82 -1.96
C TYR A 88 -6.21 -7.91 -2.99
N THR A 89 -5.93 -9.18 -2.66
CA THR A 89 -6.25 -10.32 -3.53
C THR A 89 -7.75 -10.43 -3.79
N TYR A 90 -8.59 -10.19 -2.78
CA TYR A 90 -10.04 -10.20 -2.96
C TYR A 90 -10.53 -9.13 -3.96
N VAL A 91 -10.00 -7.91 -3.86
CA VAL A 91 -10.33 -6.81 -4.79
C VAL A 91 -9.87 -7.13 -6.21
N MET A 92 -8.68 -7.73 -6.37
CA MET A 92 -8.18 -8.15 -7.68
C MET A 92 -9.04 -9.26 -8.29
N GLU A 93 -9.39 -10.28 -7.51
CA GLU A 93 -10.18 -11.41 -7.97
C GLU A 93 -11.59 -10.99 -8.42
N HIS A 94 -12.16 -9.98 -7.76
CA HIS A 94 -13.52 -9.48 -8.04
C HIS A 94 -13.51 -8.14 -8.80
N ASN A 95 -12.42 -7.83 -9.50
CA ASN A 95 -12.28 -6.56 -10.20
C ASN A 95 -13.40 -6.39 -11.24
N GLY A 96 -14.18 -5.30 -11.14
CA GLY A 96 -15.31 -5.01 -12.02
C GLY A 96 -16.68 -5.57 -11.60
N THR A 97 -16.77 -6.43 -10.57
CA THR A 97 -18.07 -6.95 -10.05
C THR A 97 -18.49 -6.31 -8.72
N LEU A 98 -17.56 -5.62 -8.05
CA LEU A 98 -17.79 -4.97 -6.77
C LEU A 98 -18.46 -3.59 -6.94
N SER A 99 -19.53 -3.35 -6.18
CA SER A 99 -20.12 -2.01 -6.04
C SER A 99 -19.10 -1.01 -5.48
N GLU A 100 -19.13 0.24 -5.93
CA GLU A 100 -18.28 1.32 -5.41
C GLU A 100 -18.36 1.47 -3.88
N SER A 101 -19.55 1.21 -3.31
CA SER A 101 -19.76 1.25 -1.85
C SER A 101 -18.95 0.19 -1.09
N HIS A 102 -18.78 -1.00 -1.68
CA HIS A 102 -17.97 -2.07 -1.10
C HIS A 102 -16.48 -1.76 -1.26
N LEU A 103 -16.06 -1.29 -2.44
CA LEU A 103 -14.67 -0.87 -2.67
C LEU A 103 -14.24 0.23 -1.68
N LEU A 104 -15.11 1.20 -1.39
CA LEU A 104 -14.80 2.25 -0.41
C LEU A 104 -14.62 1.70 1.01
N ARG A 105 -15.43 0.71 1.42
CA ARG A 105 -15.27 0.04 2.72
C ARG A 105 -13.98 -0.76 2.79
N LEU A 106 -13.65 -1.51 1.73
CA LEU A 106 -12.41 -2.28 1.65
C LEU A 106 -11.18 -1.35 1.63
N ALA A 107 -11.25 -0.21 0.93
CA ALA A 107 -10.19 0.78 0.90
C ALA A 107 -9.93 1.42 2.28
N LYS A 108 -10.99 1.68 3.05
CA LYS A 108 -10.84 2.17 4.44
C LYS A 108 -10.19 1.12 5.35
N ALA A 109 -10.61 -0.14 5.21
CA ALA A 109 -10.03 -1.24 5.98
C ALA A 109 -8.55 -1.47 5.60
N SER A 110 -8.22 -1.44 4.31
CA SER A 110 -6.84 -1.61 3.83
C SER A 110 -5.95 -0.42 4.22
N ALA A 111 -6.47 0.80 4.22
CA ALA A 111 -5.74 1.98 4.71
C ALA A 111 -5.36 1.84 6.19
N LEU A 112 -6.28 1.35 7.04
CA LEU A 112 -5.98 1.11 8.45
C LEU A 112 -4.91 0.02 8.62
N CYS A 113 -5.04 -1.08 7.89
CA CYS A 113 -4.03 -2.15 7.88
C CYS A 113 -2.68 -1.63 7.39
N GLN A 114 -2.68 -0.70 6.43
CA GLN A 114 -1.48 -0.09 5.88
C GLN A 114 -0.76 0.79 6.91
N VAL A 115 -1.49 1.56 7.71
CA VAL A 115 -0.90 2.34 8.81
C VAL A 115 -0.26 1.42 9.85
N ALA A 116 -0.98 0.37 10.27
CA ALA A 116 -0.45 -0.60 11.24
C ALA A 116 0.78 -1.34 10.69
N ALA A 117 0.74 -1.73 9.41
CA ALA A 117 1.85 -2.37 8.73
C ALA A 117 3.09 -1.49 8.68
N TYR A 118 2.98 -0.22 8.27
CA TYR A 118 4.12 0.69 8.27
C TYR A 118 4.62 1.03 9.68
N GLY A 119 3.75 0.95 10.70
CA GLY A 119 4.15 1.02 12.11
C GLY A 119 5.19 -0.02 12.50
N SER A 120 5.24 -1.17 11.83
CA SER A 120 6.24 -2.21 12.11
C SER A 120 7.69 -1.76 11.83
N LEU A 121 7.88 -0.73 11.01
CA LEU A 121 9.21 -0.16 10.73
C LEU A 121 9.88 0.39 12.00
N ILE A 122 9.10 0.78 13.01
CA ILE A 122 9.62 1.17 14.32
C ILE A 122 10.30 -0.04 14.98
N GLY A 123 9.69 -1.22 14.96
CA GLY A 123 10.28 -2.45 15.49
C GLY A 123 11.56 -2.83 14.75
N VAL A 124 11.57 -2.70 13.41
CA VAL A 124 12.78 -2.96 12.61
C VAL A 124 13.90 -1.97 12.95
N ALA A 125 13.58 -0.67 13.10
CA ALA A 125 14.55 0.35 13.48
C ALA A 125 15.15 0.10 14.88
N LEU A 126 14.31 -0.25 15.86
CA LEU A 126 14.74 -0.63 17.20
C LEU A 126 15.67 -1.85 17.16
N MET A 127 15.38 -2.82 16.29
CA MET A 127 16.20 -4.01 16.12
C MET A 127 17.59 -3.68 15.57
N TRP A 128 17.68 -2.82 14.54
CA TRP A 128 18.98 -2.38 14.01
C TRP A 128 19.80 -1.60 15.03
N TYR A 129 19.14 -0.79 15.86
CA TYR A 129 19.79 -0.08 16.95
C TYR A 129 20.37 -1.05 18.00
N ASN A 130 19.64 -2.12 18.32
CA ASN A 130 20.10 -3.17 19.23
C ASN A 130 21.29 -3.98 18.69
N ILE A 131 21.46 -4.09 17.36
CA ILE A 131 22.61 -4.78 16.74
C ILE A 131 23.88 -3.92 16.83
N SER A 132 23.79 -2.64 16.47
CA SER A 132 24.92 -1.71 16.57
C SER A 132 24.43 -0.27 16.54
N ASN A 133 24.89 0.55 17.49
CA ASN A 133 24.58 1.98 17.55
C ASN A 133 24.90 2.70 16.22
N TYR A 134 26.00 2.32 15.54
CA TYR A 134 26.36 2.93 14.26
C TYR A 134 25.32 2.63 13.18
N VAL A 135 24.87 1.37 13.06
CA VAL A 135 23.88 0.97 12.07
C VAL A 135 22.57 1.75 12.27
N GLY A 136 22.13 1.88 13.52
CA GLY A 136 20.94 2.67 13.86
C GLY A 136 21.07 4.14 13.48
N VAL A 137 22.19 4.79 13.80
CA VAL A 137 22.43 6.21 13.47
C VAL A 137 22.46 6.44 11.96
N PHE A 138 23.21 5.62 11.21
CA PHE A 138 23.27 5.74 9.75
C PHE A 138 21.91 5.49 9.09
N PHE A 139 21.09 4.57 9.61
CA PHE A 139 19.74 4.34 9.14
C PHE A 139 18.85 5.60 9.28
N VAL A 140 18.90 6.26 10.44
CA VAL A 140 18.11 7.48 10.68
C VAL A 140 18.59 8.63 9.78
N LEU A 141 19.90 8.81 9.65
CA LEU A 141 20.49 9.83 8.76
C LEU A 141 20.11 9.58 7.30
N ALA A 142 20.23 8.35 6.81
CA ALA A 142 19.86 7.97 5.45
C ALA A 142 18.35 8.16 5.19
N THR A 143 17.51 7.81 6.17
CA THR A 143 16.06 8.05 6.09
C THR A 143 15.76 9.54 5.99
N GLY A 144 16.38 10.37 6.83
CA GLY A 144 16.22 11.83 6.78
C GLY A 144 16.67 12.42 5.45
N ALA A 145 17.84 12.01 4.95
CA ALA A 145 18.35 12.42 3.65
C ALA A 145 17.41 12.02 2.50
N SER A 146 16.86 10.81 2.54
CA SER A 146 15.90 10.33 1.54
C SER A 146 14.61 11.16 1.52
N VAL A 147 14.09 11.54 2.69
CA VAL A 147 12.92 12.43 2.80
C VAL A 147 13.22 13.81 2.22
N ILE A 148 14.40 14.38 2.52
CA ILE A 148 14.83 15.67 1.97
C ILE A 148 14.95 15.60 0.44
N LEU A 149 15.54 14.53 -0.09
CA LEU A 149 15.68 14.31 -1.53
C LEU A 149 14.32 14.27 -2.23
N ILE A 150 13.38 13.47 -1.72
CA ILE A 150 12.02 13.39 -2.29
C ILE A 150 11.35 14.75 -2.25
N ARG A 151 11.42 15.45 -1.11
CA ARG A 151 10.83 16.79 -0.99
C ARG A 151 11.45 17.78 -1.96
N THR A 152 12.76 17.71 -2.18
CA THR A 152 13.47 18.62 -3.10
C THR A 152 13.11 18.30 -4.55
N ALA A 153 13.09 17.04 -4.93
CA ALA A 153 12.75 16.59 -6.28
C ALA A 153 11.29 16.87 -6.66
N MET A 154 10.38 16.85 -5.69
CA MET A 154 8.96 17.16 -5.90
C MET A 154 8.64 18.66 -5.77
N ARG A 155 9.62 19.55 -5.55
CA ARG A 155 9.36 20.99 -5.59
C ARG A 155 8.99 21.38 -7.02
N PRO A 156 7.82 21.99 -7.26
CA PRO A 156 7.46 22.45 -8.60
C PRO A 156 8.42 23.56 -9.03
N ASP A 157 8.78 23.57 -10.31
CA ASP A 157 9.67 24.58 -10.89
C ASP A 157 9.09 25.99 -10.70
N PRO A 158 9.91 26.99 -10.32
CA PRO A 158 9.46 28.37 -10.27
C PRO A 158 9.10 28.83 -11.69
N LYS A 159 7.89 29.37 -11.84
CA LYS A 159 7.41 30.01 -13.08
C LYS A 159 8.12 31.33 -13.34
#